data_AF-A0A6B3CRW8-F1
#
_entry.id   AF-A0A6B3CRW8-F1
#
_cell.length_a   1.000
_cell.length_b   1.000
_cell.length_c   1.000
_cell.angle_alpha   90.00
_cell.angle_beta   90.00
_cell.angle_gamma   90.00
#
_symmetry.space_group_name_H-M   'P 1'
#
loop_
_entity.id
_entity.type
_entity.pdbx_description
1 polymer ?
#
loop_
_entity_poly.entity_id
_entity_poly.type
_entity_poly.pdbx_seq_one_letter_code
_entity_poly.pdbx_strand_id
1 'polypeptide(L)'
;TEVDPATVVYAPSVVYQISRLLRLWSRPGDGVVAHTPMYDAFPKTVTASGRRLLACPLDDWAELERLLALPDTAVLLLCSPHNPTGRVWSAGELDRMARLCARYDVAVVSDEIHSDLAHAPYVHRPWARHGGDGRWAVVTSASKSFNIP
;
A
#
# COMPACT_ATOMS: atom_id res chain seq x y z
N THR A 1 0.77 -13.41 14.01
CA THR A 1 -0.46 -13.61 13.23
C THR A 1 -0.27 -14.88 12.47
N GLU A 2 -1.12 -15.86 12.72
CA GLU A 2 -1.16 -17.08 11.91
C GLU A 2 -1.64 -16.68 10.51
N VAL A 3 -0.93 -17.11 9.47
CA VAL A 3 -1.26 -16.81 8.08
C VAL A 3 -1.76 -18.10 7.47
N ASP A 4 -2.95 -18.08 6.87
CA ASP A 4 -3.46 -19.21 6.11
C ASP A 4 -2.59 -19.41 4.85
N PRO A 5 -1.85 -20.53 4.73
CA PRO A 5 -1.00 -20.79 3.57
C PRO A 5 -1.77 -20.77 2.24
N ALA A 6 -3.07 -21.07 2.24
CA ALA A 6 -3.89 -21.04 1.04
C ALA A 6 -4.11 -19.62 0.49
N THR A 7 -3.89 -18.59 1.31
CA THR A 7 -3.99 -17.18 0.91
C THR A 7 -2.67 -16.61 0.38
N VAL A 8 -1.57 -17.39 0.45
CA VAL A 8 -0.25 -16.96 0.00
C VAL A 8 -0.09 -17.29 -1.48
N VAL A 9 0.25 -16.27 -2.26
CA VAL A 9 0.46 -16.39 -3.71
C VAL A 9 1.86 -15.89 -4.06
N TYR A 10 2.58 -16.65 -4.88
CA TYR A 10 3.89 -16.27 -5.40
C TYR A 10 3.76 -15.47 -6.69
N ALA A 11 4.63 -14.48 -6.84
CA ALA A 11 4.72 -13.64 -8.03
C ALA A 11 6.19 -13.36 -8.38
N PRO A 12 6.51 -13.09 -9.65
CA PRO A 12 7.89 -12.81 -10.08
C PRO A 12 8.52 -11.57 -9.41
N SER A 13 7.71 -10.58 -9.02
CA SER A 13 8.18 -9.40 -8.28
C SER A 13 7.03 -8.69 -7.56
N VAL A 14 7.38 -7.86 -6.56
CA VAL A 14 6.43 -6.99 -5.84
C VAL A 14 5.70 -6.04 -6.80
N VAL A 15 6.44 -5.39 -7.70
CA VAL A 15 5.85 -4.46 -8.70
C VAL A 15 4.92 -5.17 -9.66
N TYR A 16 5.26 -6.40 -10.09
CA TYR A 16 4.35 -7.22 -10.90
C TYR A 16 3.04 -7.48 -10.15
N GLN A 17 3.12 -7.88 -8.88
CA GLN A 17 1.94 -8.18 -8.07
C GLN A 17 1.08 -6.92 -7.84
N ILE A 18 1.69 -5.78 -7.53
CA ILE A 18 1.00 -4.49 -7.45
C ILE A 18 0.25 -4.22 -8.76
N SER A 19 0.92 -4.35 -9.90
CA SER A 19 0.30 -4.16 -11.22
C SER A 19 -0.91 -5.10 -11.47
N ARG A 20 -0.83 -6.37 -11.02
CA ARG A 20 -1.95 -7.31 -11.11
C ARG A 20 -3.11 -6.90 -10.21
N LEU A 21 -2.84 -6.53 -8.95
CA LEU A 21 -3.86 -6.12 -7.98
C LEU A 21 -4.58 -4.85 -8.43
N LEU A 22 -3.85 -3.85 -8.93
CA LEU A 22 -4.46 -2.65 -9.52
C LEU A 22 -5.44 -3.04 -10.64
N ARG A 23 -5.07 -3.96 -11.53
CA ARG A 23 -5.96 -4.43 -12.59
C ARG A 23 -7.21 -5.16 -12.10
N LEU A 24 -7.08 -5.95 -11.02
CA LEU A 24 -8.18 -6.75 -10.48
C LEU A 24 -9.14 -5.94 -9.61
N TRP A 25 -8.66 -4.89 -8.93
CA TRP A 25 -9.41 -4.18 -7.91
C TRP A 25 -9.91 -2.80 -8.33
N SER A 26 -9.66 -2.41 -9.57
CA SER A 26 -10.13 -1.13 -10.10
C SER A 26 -10.45 -1.26 -11.59
N ARG A 27 -10.96 -0.19 -12.19
CA ARG A 27 -11.21 -0.03 -13.62
C ARG A 27 -10.21 0.94 -14.24
N PRO A 28 -10.00 0.90 -15.57
CA PRO A 28 -9.26 1.97 -16.25
C PRO A 28 -9.89 3.34 -15.94
N GLY A 29 -9.06 4.33 -15.60
CA GLY A 29 -9.49 5.68 -15.20
C GLY A 29 -9.60 5.90 -13.68
N ASP A 30 -9.77 4.84 -12.89
CA ASP A 30 -9.88 4.94 -11.43
C ASP A 30 -8.60 5.53 -10.80
N GLY A 31 -8.80 6.20 -9.67
CA GLY A 31 -7.77 6.79 -8.83
C GLY A 31 -7.05 5.76 -7.95
N VAL A 32 -5.74 5.89 -7.89
CA VAL A 32 -4.85 5.16 -6.97
C VAL A 32 -4.11 6.19 -6.12
N VAL A 33 -4.40 6.22 -4.82
CA VAL A 33 -3.74 7.12 -3.88
C VAL A 33 -2.38 6.55 -3.48
N ALA A 34 -1.34 7.39 -3.48
CA ALA A 34 -0.04 7.04 -2.91
C ALA A 34 0.58 8.28 -2.23
N HIS A 35 1.32 8.05 -1.15
CA HIS A 35 1.95 9.12 -0.38
C HIS A 35 3.18 9.70 -1.10
N THR A 36 3.37 11.02 -1.08
CA THR A 36 4.56 11.69 -1.63
C THR A 36 5.53 12.15 -0.53
N PRO A 37 6.86 12.11 -0.79
CA PRO A 37 7.52 11.54 -1.99
C PRO A 37 7.35 10.01 -2.04
N MET A 38 7.27 9.41 -3.23
CA MET A 38 7.01 7.96 -3.38
C MET A 38 8.15 7.23 -4.08
N TYR A 39 8.15 5.90 -3.98
CA TYR A 39 9.00 5.03 -4.79
C TYR A 39 8.78 5.29 -6.29
N ASP A 40 9.87 5.43 -7.03
CA ASP A 40 9.89 5.89 -8.42
C ASP A 40 9.13 4.98 -9.42
N ALA A 41 8.96 3.70 -9.07
CA ALA A 41 8.19 2.76 -9.87
C ALA A 41 6.66 2.97 -9.74
N PHE A 42 6.16 3.60 -8.67
CA PHE A 42 4.71 3.73 -8.45
C PHE A 42 4.01 4.53 -9.56
N PRO A 43 4.48 5.74 -9.96
CA PRO A 43 3.85 6.48 -11.05
C PRO A 43 3.79 5.70 -12.36
N LYS A 44 4.89 5.01 -12.71
CA LYS A 44 4.97 4.20 -13.94
C LYS A 44 4.04 2.99 -13.87
N THR A 45 3.96 2.32 -12.73
CA THR A 45 3.12 1.13 -12.54
C THR A 45 1.64 1.48 -12.61
N VAL A 46 1.24 2.56 -11.94
CA VAL A 46 -0.15 3.05 -11.93
C VAL A 46 -0.56 3.51 -13.33
N THR A 47 0.23 4.35 -13.98
CA THR A 47 -0.10 4.86 -15.32
C THR A 47 -0.08 3.77 -16.39
N ALA A 48 0.88 2.84 -16.36
CA ALA A 48 0.92 1.70 -17.28
C ALA A 48 -0.27 0.73 -17.07
N SER A 49 -0.88 0.75 -15.89
CA SER A 49 -2.14 0.03 -15.64
C SER A 49 -3.37 0.81 -16.11
N GLY A 50 -3.24 2.03 -16.63
CA GLY A 50 -4.35 2.87 -17.08
C GLY A 50 -5.15 3.50 -15.94
N ARG A 51 -4.54 3.68 -14.76
CA ARG A 51 -5.13 4.34 -13.57
C ARG A 51 -4.52 5.72 -13.38
N ARG A 52 -5.22 6.58 -12.64
CA ARG A 52 -4.73 7.92 -12.29
C ARG A 52 -4.00 7.86 -10.95
N LEU A 53 -2.74 8.31 -10.92
CA LEU A 53 -2.03 8.47 -9.66
C LEU A 53 -2.57 9.72 -8.95
N LEU A 54 -3.06 9.54 -7.73
CA LEU A 54 -3.49 10.60 -6.83
C LEU A 54 -2.42 10.78 -5.75
N ALA A 55 -1.61 11.82 -5.88
CA ALA A 55 -0.49 12.09 -4.99
C ALA A 55 -0.97 12.77 -3.69
N CYS A 56 -0.75 12.11 -2.55
CA CYS A 56 -1.07 12.65 -1.23
C CYS A 56 0.22 13.00 -0.48
N PRO A 57 0.49 14.25 -0.07
CA PRO A 57 1.63 14.54 0.80
C PRO A 57 1.60 13.68 2.07
N LEU A 58 2.77 13.20 2.52
CA LEU A 58 2.89 12.62 3.85
C LEU A 58 2.37 13.60 4.92
N ASP A 59 1.78 13.06 5.98
CA ASP A 59 1.20 13.80 7.11
C ASP A 59 -0.03 14.68 6.80
N ASP A 60 -0.42 14.82 5.53
CA ASP A 60 -1.65 15.53 5.15
C ASP A 60 -2.87 14.61 5.18
N TRP A 61 -3.39 14.42 6.40
CA TRP A 61 -4.57 13.58 6.61
C TRP A 61 -5.85 14.15 6.02
N ALA A 62 -5.95 15.47 5.87
CA ALA A 62 -7.13 16.10 5.29
C ALA A 62 -7.17 15.82 3.78
N GLU A 63 -6.03 15.93 3.12
CA GLU A 63 -5.89 15.58 1.71
C GLU A 63 -6.09 14.08 1.49
N LEU A 64 -5.54 13.22 2.36
CA LEU A 64 -5.78 11.78 2.29
C LEU A 64 -7.28 11.46 2.31
N GLU A 65 -8.02 11.98 3.29
CA GLU A 65 -9.47 11.76 3.39
C GLU A 65 -10.21 12.33 2.17
N ARG A 66 -9.83 13.52 1.69
CA ARG A 66 -10.42 14.13 0.49
C ARG A 66 -10.23 13.26 -0.75
N LEU A 67 -9.02 12.71 -0.95
CA LEU A 67 -8.69 11.85 -2.09
C LEU A 67 -9.40 10.50 -2.00
N LEU A 68 -9.43 9.88 -0.82
CA LEU A 68 -10.15 8.62 -0.60
C LEU A 68 -11.66 8.78 -0.80
N ALA A 69 -12.22 9.95 -0.49
CA ALA A 69 -13.65 10.24 -0.66
C ALA A 69 -14.08 10.53 -2.11
N LEU A 70 -13.15 10.60 -3.07
CA LEU A 70 -13.52 10.77 -4.47
C LEU A 70 -14.28 9.53 -4.97
N PRO A 71 -15.35 9.69 -5.76
CA PRO A 71 -16.21 8.58 -6.18
C PRO A 71 -15.52 7.56 -7.08
N ASP A 72 -14.35 7.91 -7.64
CA ASP A 72 -13.56 7.08 -8.53
C ASP A 72 -12.20 6.70 -7.94
N THR A 73 -11.95 6.91 -6.64
CA THR A 73 -10.78 6.36 -5.97
C THR A 73 -11.02 4.90 -5.60
N ALA A 74 -10.17 4.00 -6.09
CA ALA A 74 -10.36 2.56 -5.92
C ALA A 74 -9.32 1.91 -5.00
N VAL A 75 -8.08 2.43 -4.98
CA VAL A 75 -6.97 1.80 -4.25
C VAL A 75 -6.12 2.83 -3.50
N LEU A 76 -5.76 2.52 -2.26
CA LEU A 76 -4.61 3.09 -1.57
C LEU A 76 -3.41 2.15 -1.78
N LEU A 77 -2.38 2.64 -2.48
CA LEU A 77 -1.09 1.98 -2.60
C LEU A 77 -0.17 2.49 -1.49
N LEU A 78 -0.15 1.76 -0.37
CA LEU A 78 0.62 2.09 0.82
C LEU A 78 2.02 1.49 0.72
N CYS A 79 3.06 2.27 1.01
CA CYS A 79 4.43 1.77 1.19
C CYS A 79 4.79 1.82 2.69
N SER A 80 5.07 0.65 3.29
CA SER A 80 5.23 0.49 4.74
C SER A 80 6.25 -0.60 5.09
N PRO A 81 7.49 -0.27 5.50
CA PRO A 81 8.06 1.07 5.68
C PRO A 81 8.17 1.88 4.38
N HIS A 82 8.01 3.19 4.52
CA HIS A 82 7.83 4.11 3.40
C HIS A 82 9.16 4.49 2.72
N ASN A 83 9.34 4.04 1.48
CA ASN A 83 10.43 4.47 0.59
C ASN A 83 9.97 5.72 -0.20
N PRO A 84 10.71 6.86 -0.17
CA PRO A 84 12.13 7.01 0.21
C PRO A 84 12.42 7.51 1.62
N THR A 85 11.41 7.85 2.41
CA THR A 85 11.61 8.56 3.69
C THR A 85 12.14 7.68 4.83
N GLY A 86 12.01 6.36 4.72
CA GLY A 86 12.27 5.43 5.83
C GLY A 86 11.20 5.45 6.93
N ARG A 87 10.07 6.14 6.76
CA ARG A 87 9.01 6.22 7.77
C ARG A 87 8.46 4.83 8.08
N VAL A 88 8.42 4.50 9.37
CA VAL A 88 7.73 3.33 9.91
C VAL A 88 6.44 3.80 10.56
N TRP A 89 5.29 3.36 10.04
CA TRP A 89 3.98 3.82 10.49
C TRP A 89 3.64 3.29 11.90
N SER A 90 3.05 4.15 12.73
CA SER A 90 2.51 3.75 14.02
C SER A 90 1.17 3.02 13.87
N ALA A 91 0.77 2.29 14.91
CA ALA A 91 -0.52 1.59 14.93
C ALA A 91 -1.70 2.55 14.70
N GLY A 92 -1.69 3.71 15.38
CA GLY A 92 -2.78 4.69 15.26
C GLY A 92 -2.93 5.27 13.86
N GLU A 93 -1.83 5.42 13.12
CA GLU A 93 -1.86 5.88 11.73
C GLU A 93 -2.39 4.80 10.78
N LEU A 94 -1.95 3.54 10.96
CA LEU A 94 -2.46 2.40 10.20
C LEU A 94 -3.95 2.18 10.45
N ASP A 95 -4.38 2.24 11.72
CA ASP A 95 -5.79 2.15 12.11
C ASP A 95 -6.62 3.29 11.52
N ARG A 96 -6.06 4.51 11.46
CA ARG A 96 -6.73 5.67 10.84
C ARG A 96 -6.88 5.47 9.34
N MET A 97 -5.83 5.03 8.65
CA MET A 97 -5.90 4.72 7.22
C MET A 97 -6.90 3.60 6.94
N ALA A 98 -6.90 2.52 7.73
CA ALA A 98 -7.84 1.42 7.59
C ALA A 98 -9.30 1.87 7.75
N ARG A 99 -9.60 2.69 8.76
CA ARG A 99 -10.94 3.28 8.95
C ARG A 99 -11.37 4.16 7.78
N LEU A 100 -10.48 5.00 7.26
CA LEU A 100 -10.79 5.85 6.11
C LEU A 100 -11.04 5.01 4.85
N CYS A 101 -10.17 4.04 4.57
CA CYS A 101 -10.33 3.17 3.40
C CYS A 101 -11.65 2.36 3.47
N ALA A 102 -11.98 1.81 4.64
CA ALA A 102 -13.26 1.11 4.85
C ALA A 102 -14.47 2.05 4.68
N ARG A 103 -14.38 3.29 5.17
CA ARG A 103 -15.46 4.29 5.05
C ARG A 103 -15.80 4.62 3.60
N TYR A 104 -14.80 4.64 2.72
CA TYR A 104 -14.95 5.05 1.32
C TYR A 104 -14.86 3.88 0.32
N ASP A 105 -14.91 2.63 0.79
CA ASP A 105 -14.80 1.41 -0.02
C ASP A 105 -13.53 1.37 -0.90
N VAL A 106 -12.41 1.88 -0.36
CA VAL A 106 -11.11 1.89 -1.03
C VAL A 106 -10.32 0.65 -0.62
N ALA A 107 -9.83 -0.11 -1.60
CA ALA A 107 -8.98 -1.28 -1.34
C ALA A 107 -7.55 -0.85 -0.97
N VAL A 108 -6.82 -1.68 -0.22
CA VAL A 108 -5.43 -1.37 0.18
C VAL A 108 -4.44 -2.38 -0.36
N VAL A 109 -3.45 -1.90 -1.10
CA VAL A 109 -2.26 -2.67 -1.45
C VAL A 109 -1.12 -2.16 -0.57
N SER A 110 -0.72 -2.94 0.43
CA SER A 110 0.38 -2.62 1.33
C SER A 110 1.68 -3.24 0.81
N ASP A 111 2.55 -2.42 0.21
CA ASP A 111 3.92 -2.78 -0.11
C ASP A 111 4.77 -2.75 1.17
N GLU A 112 5.08 -3.94 1.68
CA GLU A 112 5.86 -4.18 2.88
C GLU A 112 7.21 -4.83 2.57
N ILE A 113 7.80 -4.55 1.41
CA ILE A 113 9.10 -5.10 1.01
C ILE A 113 10.26 -4.69 1.95
N HIS A 114 10.12 -3.61 2.71
CA HIS A 114 11.12 -3.13 3.66
C HIS A 114 10.81 -3.48 5.12
N SER A 115 9.85 -4.39 5.38
CA SER A 115 9.37 -4.75 6.72
C SER A 115 10.50 -5.12 7.69
N ASP A 116 11.49 -5.88 7.24
CA ASP A 116 12.62 -6.35 8.06
C ASP A 116 13.70 -5.27 8.28
N LEU A 117 13.57 -4.11 7.64
CA LEU A 117 14.52 -2.99 7.74
C LEU A 117 14.05 -1.91 8.72
N ALA A 118 12.99 -2.17 9.49
CA ALA A 118 12.61 -1.29 10.60
C ALA A 118 13.62 -1.43 11.76
N HIS A 119 14.23 -0.31 12.14
CA HIS A 119 15.21 -0.27 13.23
C HIS A 119 14.61 0.33 14.51
N ALA A 120 15.11 -0.14 15.67
CA ALA A 120 14.73 0.39 16.97
C ALA A 120 14.93 1.92 17.02
N PRO A 121 14.01 2.67 17.67
CA PRO A 121 12.87 2.19 18.46
C PRO A 121 11.62 1.84 17.63
N TYR A 122 11.67 1.96 16.30
CA TYR A 122 10.53 1.71 15.43
C TYR A 122 10.33 0.22 15.17
N VAL A 123 9.07 -0.17 15.03
CA VAL A 123 8.67 -1.57 14.80
C VAL A 123 7.71 -1.59 13.62
N HIS A 124 8.03 -2.35 12.58
CA HIS A 124 7.11 -2.56 11.48
C HIS A 124 5.83 -3.25 11.98
N ARG A 125 4.68 -2.79 11.48
CA ARG A 125 3.36 -3.32 11.82
C ARG A 125 2.68 -3.76 10.53
N PRO A 126 2.52 -5.08 10.32
CA PRO A 126 1.90 -5.57 9.10
C PRO A 126 0.45 -5.09 8.99
N TRP A 127 0.06 -4.65 7.80
CA TRP A 127 -1.30 -4.18 7.50
C TRP A 127 -2.36 -5.22 7.85
N ALA A 128 -2.03 -6.52 7.76
CA ALA A 128 -2.91 -7.62 8.13
C ALA A 128 -3.45 -7.54 9.59
N ARG A 129 -2.82 -6.75 10.48
CA ARG A 129 -3.32 -6.51 11.84
C ARG A 129 -4.31 -5.33 11.95
N HIS A 130 -4.43 -4.52 10.90
CA HIS A 130 -5.17 -3.26 10.87
C HIS A 130 -6.31 -3.28 9.84
N GLY A 131 -6.14 -4.01 8.74
CA GLY A 131 -7.06 -4.01 7.59
C GLY A 131 -8.45 -4.60 7.85
N GLY A 132 -8.64 -5.34 8.94
CA GLY A 132 -9.92 -5.99 9.27
C GLY A 132 -10.52 -6.78 8.11
N ASP A 133 -11.84 -6.72 7.95
CA ASP A 133 -12.60 -7.37 6.87
C ASP A 133 -12.60 -6.56 5.55
N GLY A 134 -11.83 -5.48 5.48
CA GLY A 134 -11.70 -4.67 4.27
C GLY A 134 -11.01 -5.44 3.13
N ARG A 135 -11.06 -4.88 1.91
CA ARG A 135 -10.33 -5.45 0.77
C ARG A 135 -8.87 -5.00 0.82
N TRP A 136 -7.96 -5.90 1.20
CA TRP A 136 -6.54 -5.59 1.25
C TRP A 136 -5.63 -6.76 0.84
N ALA A 137 -4.39 -6.43 0.47
CA ALA A 137 -3.31 -7.40 0.30
C ALA A 137 -2.01 -6.80 0.82
N VAL A 138 -1.19 -7.65 1.45
CA VAL A 138 0.21 -7.36 1.75
C VAL A 138 1.06 -7.95 0.62
N VAL A 139 1.97 -7.15 0.08
CA VAL A 139 2.95 -7.57 -0.91
C VAL A 139 4.34 -7.35 -0.32
N THR A 140 5.15 -8.39 -0.26
CA THR A 140 6.51 -8.31 0.28
C THR A 140 7.44 -9.29 -0.45
N SER A 141 8.75 -9.21 -0.18
CA SER A 141 9.78 -10.07 -0.77
C SER A 141 11.02 -10.11 0.11
N ALA A 142 11.79 -11.19 -0.01
CA ALA A 142 13.11 -11.32 0.60
C ALA A 142 14.18 -10.42 -0.04
N SER A 143 13.92 -9.84 -1.22
CA SER A 143 14.98 -9.21 -2.03
C SER A 143 15.70 -8.05 -1.35
N LYS A 144 14.98 -7.23 -0.58
CA LYS A 144 15.56 -6.10 0.17
C LYS A 144 16.20 -6.54 1.48
N SER A 145 15.53 -7.42 2.22
CA SER A 145 16.01 -7.93 3.51
C SER A 145 17.29 -8.76 3.38
N PHE A 146 17.40 -9.55 2.31
CA PHE A 146 18.50 -10.51 2.11
C PHE A 146 19.45 -10.15 0.96
N ASN A 147 19.27 -8.98 0.33
CA ASN A 147 20.10 -8.51 -0.78
C ASN A 147 20.19 -9.51 -1.96
N ILE A 148 19.03 -10.06 -2.35
CA ILE A 148 18.88 -11.02 -3.46
C ILE A 148 17.88 -10.47 -4.49
N PRO A 149 18.34 -9.81 -5.57
CA PRO A 149 17.45 -9.12 -6.52
C PRO A 149 16.56 -10.05 -7.33
#